data_AF-A0A2P6WHJ2-F1
#
_entry.id   AF-A0A2P6WHJ2-F1
#
_cell.length_a   1.000
_cell.length_b   1.000
_cell.length_c   1.000
_cell.angle_alpha   90.00
_cell.angle_beta   90.00
_cell.angle_gamma   90.00
#
_symmetry.space_group_name_H-M   'P 1'
#
loop_
_entity.id
_entity.type
_entity.pdbx_description
1 polymer ?
#
loop_
_entity_poly.entity_id
_entity_poly.type
_entity_poly.pdbx_seq_one_letter_code
_entity_poly.pdbx_strand_id
1 'polypeptide(L)'
;MDREIVSFPPKPLERELYLIGFRLDPKAEGPQFFTLIGIENDNECPITKGDRVLFFRRPEAALLALTTSDNGFRDVRPLPTELELLCDVSEALYIANSEKEDSDGILFELIAVFDDLIRAVRLNVPAEYTTVLSAVAGRLSENPEFASLLNEKGLSREKLEDALMWCVGAIAVKSTWVG
;
A
#
# COMPACT_ATOMS: atom_id res chain seq x y z
N MET A 1 -33.55 38.32 17.37
CA MET A 1 -32.52 38.06 16.34
C MET A 1 -31.95 36.70 16.68
N ASP A 2 -32.65 35.65 16.26
CA ASP A 2 -32.28 34.27 16.53
C ASP A 2 -31.25 33.83 15.49
N ARG A 3 -30.08 33.38 15.96
CA ARG A 3 -29.06 32.78 15.12
C ARG A 3 -29.43 31.32 14.90
N GLU A 4 -29.88 30.98 13.71
CA GLU A 4 -30.00 29.60 13.27
C GLU A 4 -28.61 28.95 13.27
N ILE A 5 -28.41 28.00 14.17
CA ILE A 5 -27.27 27.09 14.12
C ILE A 5 -27.59 26.09 13.03
N VAL A 6 -26.96 26.26 11.87
CA VAL A 6 -27.01 25.26 10.79
C VAL A 6 -26.26 24.02 11.27
N SER A 7 -27.01 23.03 11.75
CA SER A 7 -26.51 21.68 12.00
C SER A 7 -26.20 21.04 10.65
N PHE A 8 -24.93 21.04 10.23
CA PHE A 8 -24.50 20.17 9.15
C PHE A 8 -24.74 18.71 9.59
N PRO A 9 -25.47 17.89 8.81
CA PRO A 9 -25.51 16.47 9.10
C PRO A 9 -24.07 15.94 9.07
N PRO A 10 -23.67 15.03 9.97
CA PRO A 10 -22.36 14.40 9.89
C PRO A 10 -22.24 13.81 8.49
N LYS A 11 -21.16 14.16 7.77
CA LYS A 11 -20.82 13.53 6.50
C LYS A 11 -20.88 12.02 6.77
N PRO A 12 -21.70 11.24 6.02
CA PRO A 12 -21.73 9.80 6.25
C PRO A 12 -20.29 9.30 6.17
N LEU A 13 -19.88 8.48 7.14
CA LEU A 13 -18.58 7.82 7.11
C LEU A 13 -18.63 6.83 5.94
N GLU A 14 -18.30 7.32 4.74
CA GLU A 14 -18.24 6.55 3.52
C GLU A 14 -17.02 5.63 3.64
N ARG A 15 -17.27 4.38 4.04
CA ARG A 15 -16.28 3.33 3.87
C ARG A 15 -16.22 3.00 2.40
N GLU A 16 -15.07 3.22 1.79
CA GLU A 16 -14.80 2.91 0.39
C GLU A 16 -13.85 1.71 0.30
N LEU A 17 -13.80 1.09 -0.88
CA LEU A 17 -12.92 -0.03 -1.19
C LEU A 17 -12.19 0.24 -2.49
N TYR A 18 -10.87 0.08 -2.47
CA TYR A 18 -10.01 0.18 -3.64
C TYR A 18 -9.40 -1.17 -3.96
N LEU A 19 -9.30 -1.47 -5.26
CA LEU A 19 -8.62 -2.65 -5.76
C LEU A 19 -7.18 -2.28 -6.07
N ILE A 20 -6.24 -2.91 -5.33
CA ILE A 20 -4.81 -2.71 -5.54
C ILE A 20 -4.24 -3.95 -6.19
N GLY A 21 -3.49 -3.75 -7.27
CA GLY A 21 -2.82 -4.81 -8.02
C GLY A 21 -1.32 -4.74 -7.82
N PHE A 22 -0.65 -5.88 -7.89
CA PHE A 22 0.79 -5.98 -7.68
C PHE A 22 1.44 -6.68 -8.86
N ARG A 23 2.54 -6.11 -9.34
CA ARG A 23 3.43 -6.70 -10.33
C ARG A 23 4.79 -6.98 -9.71
N LEU A 24 5.25 -8.22 -9.78
CA LEU A 24 6.61 -8.63 -9.37
C LEU A 24 7.47 -9.05 -10.55
N ASP A 25 6.87 -9.65 -11.57
CA ASP A 25 7.58 -10.02 -12.79
C ASP A 25 7.63 -8.81 -13.73
N PRO A 26 8.82 -8.26 -14.04
CA PRO A 26 8.94 -7.14 -14.98
C PRO A 26 8.47 -7.48 -16.39
N LYS A 27 8.32 -8.77 -16.74
CA LYS A 27 7.79 -9.20 -18.04
C LYS A 27 6.26 -9.31 -18.06
N ALA A 28 5.59 -9.17 -16.93
CA ALA A 28 4.14 -9.21 -16.87
C ALA A 28 3.54 -7.89 -17.41
N GLU A 29 2.54 -8.00 -18.28
CA GLU A 29 1.84 -6.83 -18.84
C GLU A 29 0.96 -6.11 -17.81
N GLY A 30 0.69 -6.72 -16.66
CA GLY A 30 -0.16 -6.16 -15.61
C GLY A 30 -0.02 -6.86 -14.27
N PRO A 31 -0.94 -6.58 -13.32
CA PRO A 31 -0.90 -7.16 -11.99
C PRO A 31 -1.07 -8.68 -12.01
N GLN A 32 -0.28 -9.37 -11.21
CA GLN A 32 -0.28 -10.83 -11.05
C GLN A 32 -1.14 -11.28 -9.87
N PHE A 33 -1.35 -10.39 -8.90
CA PHE A 33 -2.27 -10.58 -7.80
C PHE A 33 -2.78 -9.25 -7.29
N PHE A 34 -3.83 -9.34 -6.47
CA PHE A 34 -4.65 -8.22 -6.06
C PHE A 34 -5.02 -8.36 -4.59
N THR A 35 -5.31 -7.23 -3.95
CA THR A 35 -5.97 -7.14 -2.65
C THR A 35 -6.98 -6.00 -2.66
N LEU A 36 -7.79 -5.91 -1.61
CA LEU A 36 -8.66 -4.77 -1.37
C LEU A 36 -8.12 -3.96 -0.19
N ILE A 37 -8.09 -2.64 -0.34
CA ILE A 37 -7.83 -1.71 0.76
C ILE A 37 -9.10 -0.90 0.97
N GLY A 38 -9.59 -0.88 2.20
CA GLY A 38 -10.73 -0.05 2.57
C GLY A 38 -10.29 1.18 3.34
N ILE A 39 -11.02 2.29 3.18
CA ILE A 39 -10.80 3.49 4.00
C ILE A 39 -11.82 3.52 5.14
N GLU A 40 -11.32 3.71 6.37
CA GLU A 40 -12.14 3.96 7.55
C GLU A 40 -11.53 5.10 8.37
N ASN A 41 -12.28 6.20 8.55
CA ASN A 41 -11.82 7.39 9.30
C ASN A 41 -10.44 7.89 8.82
N ASP A 42 -10.28 8.07 7.51
CA ASP A 42 -9.03 8.46 6.84
C ASP A 42 -7.85 7.48 7.05
N ASN A 43 -8.13 6.26 7.52
CA ASN A 43 -7.12 5.20 7.61
C ASN A 43 -7.37 4.14 6.53
N GLU A 44 -6.36 3.93 5.70
CA GLU A 44 -6.31 2.79 4.79
C GLU A 44 -6.10 1.48 5.56
N CYS A 45 -6.93 0.50 5.27
CA CYS A 45 -7.04 -0.76 5.98
C CYS A 45 -7.21 -1.91 4.97
N PRO A 46 -6.10 -2.62 4.64
CA PRO A 46 -6.16 -3.83 3.83
C PRO A 46 -7.12 -4.87 4.39
N ILE A 47 -7.81 -5.62 3.53
CA ILE A 47 -8.64 -6.74 3.96
C ILE A 47 -7.78 -7.87 4.56
N THR A 48 -8.16 -8.32 5.74
CA THR A 48 -7.42 -9.36 6.48
C THR A 48 -8.33 -10.50 6.94
N LYS A 49 -7.70 -11.65 7.22
CA LYS A 49 -8.31 -12.78 7.92
C LYS A 49 -7.28 -13.41 8.86
N GLY A 50 -7.57 -13.41 10.15
CA GLY A 50 -6.68 -13.97 11.18
C GLY A 50 -5.27 -13.37 11.14
N ASP A 51 -5.18 -12.04 11.16
CA ASP A 51 -3.91 -11.27 11.10
C ASP A 51 -3.07 -11.52 9.82
N ARG A 52 -3.72 -11.91 8.72
CA ARG A 52 -3.07 -12.10 7.41
C ARG A 52 -3.80 -11.31 6.33
N VAL A 53 -3.05 -10.64 5.45
CA VAL A 53 -3.62 -9.94 4.30
C VAL A 53 -4.22 -10.95 3.33
N LEU A 54 -5.42 -10.68 2.83
CA LEU A 54 -6.03 -11.50 1.80
C LEU A 54 -5.59 -11.03 0.41
N PHE A 55 -4.97 -11.95 -0.33
CA PHE A 55 -4.63 -11.74 -1.75
C PHE A 55 -5.40 -12.70 -2.64
N PHE A 56 -5.61 -12.31 -3.89
CA PHE A 56 -6.28 -13.13 -4.89
C PHE A 56 -5.68 -12.88 -6.28
N ARG A 57 -5.86 -13.83 -7.20
CA ARG A 57 -5.19 -13.81 -8.52
C ARG A 57 -5.96 -13.09 -9.62
N ARG A 58 -7.26 -12.88 -9.44
CA ARG A 58 -8.09 -12.21 -10.44
C ARG A 58 -9.14 -11.31 -9.78
N PRO A 59 -9.46 -10.14 -10.33
CA PRO A 59 -10.40 -9.18 -9.74
C PRO A 59 -11.76 -9.79 -9.37
N GLU A 60 -12.23 -10.81 -10.09
CA GLU A 60 -13.53 -11.46 -9.84
C GLU A 60 -13.60 -12.17 -8.48
N ALA A 61 -12.45 -12.50 -7.89
CA ALA A 61 -12.36 -13.08 -6.56
C ALA A 61 -12.52 -12.04 -5.43
N ALA A 62 -12.60 -10.74 -5.75
CA ALA A 62 -12.74 -9.66 -4.77
C ALA A 62 -13.94 -9.87 -3.83
N LEU A 63 -15.09 -10.33 -4.35
CA LEU A 63 -16.27 -10.61 -3.52
C LEU A 63 -16.03 -11.75 -2.52
N LEU A 64 -15.36 -12.81 -2.97
CA LEU A 64 -15.00 -13.92 -2.09
C LEU A 64 -13.99 -13.48 -1.04
N ALA A 65 -13.01 -12.65 -1.41
CA ALA A 65 -12.03 -12.12 -0.48
C ALA A 65 -12.69 -11.21 0.58
N LEU A 66 -13.57 -10.32 0.14
CA LEU A 66 -14.29 -9.41 1.04
C LEU A 66 -15.22 -10.15 1.99
N THR A 67 -15.95 -11.16 1.51
CA THR A 67 -16.86 -11.96 2.37
C THR A 67 -16.12 -12.83 3.37
N THR A 68 -14.86 -13.18 3.09
CA THR A 68 -14.02 -13.99 3.99
C THR A 68 -13.18 -13.17 4.97
N SER A 69 -13.03 -11.86 4.75
CA SER A 69 -12.27 -10.96 5.64
C SER A 69 -12.89 -10.89 7.03
N ASP A 70 -12.16 -10.58 8.10
CA ASP A 70 -12.70 -10.47 9.46
C ASP A 70 -12.49 -9.08 10.10
N ASN A 71 -12.09 -8.09 9.30
CA ASN A 71 -11.77 -6.74 9.72
C ASN A 71 -12.88 -5.70 9.47
N GLY A 72 -14.14 -6.13 9.34
CA GLY A 72 -15.29 -5.23 9.32
C GLY A 72 -15.67 -4.63 7.95
N PHE A 73 -15.01 -5.02 6.87
CA PHE A 73 -15.32 -4.55 5.50
C PHE A 73 -16.30 -5.45 4.72
N ARG A 74 -16.74 -6.59 5.27
CA ARG A 74 -17.57 -7.60 4.59
C ARG A 74 -18.79 -7.04 3.83
N ASP A 75 -19.43 -6.04 4.43
CA ASP A 75 -20.69 -5.47 3.95
C ASP A 75 -20.50 -4.19 3.13
N VAL A 76 -19.26 -3.72 2.97
CA VAL A 76 -18.96 -2.48 2.23
C VAL A 76 -19.19 -2.69 0.74
N ARG A 77 -19.93 -1.77 0.14
CA ARG A 77 -20.35 -1.78 -1.27
C ARG A 77 -20.30 -0.35 -1.82
N PRO A 78 -20.10 -0.15 -3.14
CA PRO A 78 -19.91 -1.17 -4.18
C PRO A 78 -18.56 -1.88 -4.09
N LEU A 79 -18.40 -3.01 -4.79
CA LEU A 79 -17.07 -3.58 -4.98
C LEU A 79 -16.36 -2.85 -6.12
N PRO A 80 -15.07 -2.51 -5.96
CA PRO A 80 -14.29 -1.94 -7.04
C PRO A 80 -14.13 -2.98 -8.17
N THR A 81 -14.39 -2.55 -9.39
CA THR A 81 -14.20 -3.34 -10.61
C THR A 81 -12.96 -2.90 -11.40
N GLU A 82 -12.49 -1.68 -11.14
CA GLU A 82 -11.33 -1.09 -11.78
C GLU A 82 -10.14 -1.10 -10.81
N LEU A 83 -8.95 -1.14 -11.38
CA LEU A 83 -7.71 -1.06 -10.65
C LEU A 83 -7.50 0.39 -10.22
N GLU A 84 -7.43 0.65 -8.92
CA GLU A 84 -7.11 1.98 -8.39
C GLU A 84 -5.61 2.26 -8.59
N LEU A 85 -4.79 1.28 -8.20
CA LEU A 85 -3.34 1.41 -8.17
C LEU A 85 -2.65 0.11 -8.57
N LEU A 86 -1.58 0.24 -9.37
CA LEU A 86 -0.63 -0.83 -9.65
C LEU A 86 0.64 -0.62 -8.83
N CYS A 87 0.81 -1.41 -7.78
CA CYS A 87 2.07 -1.54 -7.06
C CYS A 87 3.07 -2.34 -7.89
N ASP A 88 3.89 -1.66 -8.68
CA ASP A 88 4.96 -2.29 -9.44
C ASP A 88 6.24 -2.43 -8.62
N VAL A 89 6.38 -3.59 -7.98
CA VAL A 89 7.54 -3.93 -7.17
C VAL A 89 8.81 -3.99 -8.01
N SER A 90 8.71 -4.47 -9.25
CA SER A 90 9.87 -4.66 -10.12
C SER A 90 10.47 -3.32 -10.57
N GLU A 91 9.60 -2.38 -10.97
CA GLU A 91 10.02 -1.04 -11.37
C GLU A 91 10.50 -0.24 -10.16
N ALA A 92 9.83 -0.34 -9.00
CA ALA A 92 10.29 0.35 -7.79
C ALA A 92 11.70 -0.09 -7.35
N LEU A 93 12.01 -1.39 -7.43
CA LEU A 93 13.35 -1.91 -7.15
C LEU A 93 14.39 -1.41 -8.18
N TYR A 94 13.98 -1.30 -9.45
CA TYR A 94 14.83 -0.70 -10.49
C TYR A 94 15.08 0.80 -10.24
N ILE A 95 14.05 1.57 -9.88
CA ILE A 95 14.13 3.00 -9.55
C ILE A 95 15.03 3.22 -8.33
N ALA A 96 14.84 2.43 -7.26
CA ALA A 96 15.68 2.49 -6.06
C ALA A 96 17.18 2.35 -6.39
N ASN A 97 17.50 1.56 -7.41
CA ASN A 97 18.86 1.29 -7.88
C ASN A 97 19.37 2.22 -9.00
N SER A 98 18.50 2.82 -9.81
CA SER A 98 18.88 3.54 -11.05
C SER A 98 19.31 5.01 -10.87
N GLU A 99 19.34 5.49 -9.63
CA GLU A 99 19.99 6.72 -9.16
C GLU A 99 19.40 8.08 -9.56
N LYS A 100 18.35 8.14 -10.39
CA LYS A 100 18.00 9.40 -11.05
C LYS A 100 16.89 10.17 -10.36
N GLU A 101 15.68 9.62 -10.30
CA GLU A 101 14.48 10.28 -9.77
C GLU A 101 13.33 9.27 -9.81
N ASP A 102 12.29 9.49 -9.01
CA ASP A 102 11.00 8.82 -9.15
C ASP A 102 9.96 9.84 -9.64
N SER A 103 9.97 10.12 -10.95
CA SER A 103 9.07 11.13 -11.54
C SER A 103 7.60 10.73 -11.49
N ASP A 104 7.35 9.42 -11.43
CA ASP A 104 6.02 8.85 -11.59
C ASP A 104 5.41 8.44 -10.25
N GLY A 105 6.11 8.67 -9.13
CA GLY A 105 5.63 8.40 -7.78
C GLY A 105 5.59 6.92 -7.41
N ILE A 106 6.17 6.04 -8.23
CA ILE A 106 6.08 4.57 -8.10
C ILE A 106 6.66 4.10 -6.76
N LEU A 107 7.80 4.66 -6.36
CA LEU A 107 8.47 4.29 -5.13
C LEU A 107 7.68 4.80 -3.92
N PHE A 108 7.11 6.01 -4.01
CA PHE A 108 6.28 6.56 -2.94
C PHE A 108 5.01 5.71 -2.72
N GLU A 109 4.27 5.43 -3.79
CA GLU A 109 3.05 4.62 -3.76
C GLU A 109 3.33 3.22 -3.20
N LEU A 110 4.42 2.58 -3.63
CA LEU A 110 4.79 1.26 -3.12
C LEU A 110 5.11 1.29 -1.62
N ILE A 111 5.85 2.30 -1.15
CA ILE A 111 6.20 2.43 0.27
C ILE A 111 4.94 2.67 1.10
N ALA A 112 4.03 3.53 0.64
CA ALA A 112 2.76 3.80 1.32
C ALA A 112 1.91 2.52 1.45
N VAL A 113 1.70 1.80 0.35
CA VAL A 113 0.93 0.55 0.38
C VAL A 113 1.59 -0.50 1.27
N PHE A 114 2.93 -0.63 1.24
CA PHE A 114 3.62 -1.55 2.14
C PHE A 114 3.47 -1.18 3.60
N ASP A 115 3.47 0.11 3.96
CA ASP A 115 3.21 0.55 5.33
C ASP A 115 1.82 0.09 5.80
N ASP A 116 0.78 0.29 4.98
CA ASP A 116 -0.57 -0.14 5.30
C ASP A 116 -0.70 -1.66 5.44
N LEU A 117 -0.08 -2.42 4.53
CA LEU A 117 -0.08 -3.89 4.59
C LEU A 117 0.64 -4.42 5.83
N ILE A 118 1.79 -3.86 6.17
CA ILE A 118 2.59 -4.25 7.34
C ILE A 118 1.85 -3.91 8.64
N ARG A 119 1.26 -2.71 8.72
CA ARG A 119 0.45 -2.26 9.86
C ARG A 119 -0.76 -3.17 10.07
N ALA A 120 -1.43 -3.58 9.00
CA ALA A 120 -2.58 -4.47 9.05
C ALA A 120 -2.27 -5.85 9.65
N VAL A 121 -1.05 -6.36 9.44
CA VAL A 121 -0.60 -7.66 9.98
C VAL A 121 0.24 -7.53 11.25
N ARG A 122 0.30 -6.33 11.83
CA ARG A 122 0.97 -6.01 13.10
C ARG A 122 2.43 -6.46 13.12
N LEU A 123 3.12 -6.31 11.99
CA LEU A 123 4.55 -6.58 11.90
C LEU A 123 5.36 -5.33 12.28
N ASN A 124 6.43 -5.55 13.04
CA ASN A 124 7.40 -4.51 13.32
C ASN A 124 8.50 -4.54 12.25
N VAL A 125 8.65 -3.44 11.54
CA VAL A 125 9.76 -3.25 10.60
C VAL A 125 11.06 -3.07 11.39
N PRO A 126 12.18 -3.70 10.99
CA PRO A 126 13.50 -3.43 11.57
C PRO A 126 13.81 -1.93 11.53
N ALA A 127 14.33 -1.38 12.64
CA ALA A 127 14.53 0.06 12.80
C ALA A 127 15.39 0.69 11.68
N GLU A 128 16.36 -0.05 11.19
CA GLU A 128 17.21 0.34 10.06
C GLU A 128 16.44 0.49 8.75
N TYR A 129 15.43 -0.35 8.50
CA TYR A 129 14.58 -0.27 7.32
C TYR A 129 13.51 0.80 7.48
N THR A 130 12.93 0.96 8.68
CA THR A 130 12.03 2.08 8.98
C THR A 130 12.72 3.42 8.70
N THR A 131 13.97 3.57 9.14
CA THR A 131 14.72 4.81 8.96
C THR A 131 14.86 5.19 7.49
N VAL A 132 15.21 4.25 6.61
CA VAL A 132 15.38 4.52 5.18
C VAL A 132 14.04 4.71 4.48
N LEU A 133 13.03 3.87 4.75
CA LEU A 133 11.72 3.96 4.11
C LEU A 133 11.03 5.28 4.45
N SER A 134 11.01 5.69 5.73
CA SER A 134 10.41 6.96 6.14
C SER A 134 11.17 8.17 5.60
N ALA A 135 12.50 8.09 5.51
CA ALA A 135 13.29 9.18 4.92
C ALA A 135 12.94 9.38 3.44
N VAL A 136 12.88 8.28 2.68
CA VAL A 136 12.57 8.31 1.24
C VAL A 136 11.13 8.75 1.00
N ALA A 137 10.14 8.16 1.70
CA ALA A 137 8.74 8.55 1.55
C ALA A 137 8.50 10.04 1.85
N GLY A 138 9.12 10.55 2.92
CA GLY A 138 9.05 11.97 3.27
C GLY A 138 9.66 12.87 2.19
N ARG A 139 10.79 12.46 1.60
CA ARG A 139 11.41 13.21 0.51
C ARG A 139 10.57 13.21 -0.75
N LEU A 140 10.05 12.05 -1.17
CA LEU A 140 9.22 11.93 -2.37
C LEU A 140 7.92 12.73 -2.29
N SER A 141 7.41 12.97 -1.08
CA SER A 141 6.26 13.86 -0.86
C SER A 141 6.54 15.32 -1.22
N GLU A 142 7.81 15.74 -1.23
CA GLU A 142 8.24 17.11 -1.48
C GLU A 142 9.00 17.27 -2.81
N ASN A 143 9.80 16.27 -3.17
CA ASN A 143 10.70 16.29 -4.33
C ASN A 143 10.95 14.85 -4.84
N PRO A 144 10.75 14.58 -6.14
CA PRO A 144 10.99 13.25 -6.74
C PRO A 144 12.47 12.83 -6.74
N GLU A 145 13.41 13.75 -6.52
CA GLU A 145 14.84 13.49 -6.39
C GLU A 145 15.20 13.11 -4.95
N PHE A 146 15.47 11.82 -4.72
CA PHE A 146 15.82 11.26 -3.40
C PHE A 146 17.27 10.78 -3.28
N ALA A 147 18.04 10.78 -4.37
CA ALA A 147 19.42 10.33 -4.37
C ALA A 147 20.32 11.20 -3.48
N SER A 148 20.17 12.52 -3.57
CA SER A 148 20.84 13.50 -2.70
C SER A 148 20.56 13.23 -1.23
N LEU A 149 19.30 12.95 -0.87
CA LEU A 149 18.87 12.65 0.49
C LEU A 149 19.60 11.44 1.07
N LEU A 150 19.75 10.36 0.29
CA LEU A 150 20.45 9.16 0.75
C LEU A 150 21.89 9.50 1.14
N ASN A 151 22.59 10.26 0.29
CA ASN A 151 23.96 10.72 0.57
C ASN A 151 24.02 11.64 1.80
N GLU A 152 23.11 12.60 1.92
CA GLU A 152 23.04 13.54 3.04
C GLU A 152 22.81 12.85 4.38
N LYS A 153 21.95 11.82 4.40
CA LYS A 153 21.61 11.05 5.60
C LYS A 153 22.52 9.85 5.85
N GLY A 154 23.53 9.62 5.00
CA GLY A 154 24.43 8.47 5.10
C GLY A 154 23.72 7.12 4.94
N LEU A 155 22.61 7.10 4.19
CA LEU A 155 21.85 5.90 3.87
C LEU A 155 22.35 5.34 2.53
N SER A 156 22.38 4.02 2.39
CA SER A 156 22.77 3.38 1.12
C SER A 156 21.55 2.94 0.31
N ARG A 157 21.73 2.88 -1.01
CA ARG A 157 20.71 2.34 -1.95
C ARG A 157 20.45 0.86 -1.70
N GLU A 158 21.51 0.11 -1.47
CA GLU A 158 21.43 -1.30 -1.04
C GLU A 158 20.51 -1.44 0.17
N LYS A 159 20.54 -0.48 1.12
CA LYS A 159 19.66 -0.52 2.29
C LYS A 159 18.20 -0.23 1.95
N LEU A 160 17.94 0.67 1.00
CA LEU A 160 16.59 0.93 0.50
C LEU A 160 16.05 -0.31 -0.24
N GLU A 161 16.85 -0.90 -1.12
CA GLU A 161 16.50 -2.13 -1.84
C GLU A 161 16.21 -3.28 -0.86
N ASP A 162 17.10 -3.52 0.11
CA ASP A 162 16.92 -4.50 1.17
C ASP A 162 15.64 -4.27 1.95
N ALA A 163 15.32 -3.02 2.27
CA ALA A 163 14.09 -2.67 2.98
C ALA A 163 12.84 -2.99 2.14
N LEU A 164 12.84 -2.65 0.85
CA LEU A 164 11.74 -2.98 -0.07
C LEU A 164 11.57 -4.50 -0.21
N MET A 165 12.67 -5.23 -0.42
CA MET A 165 12.66 -6.70 -0.50
C MET A 165 12.18 -7.33 0.81
N TRP A 166 12.58 -6.78 1.96
CA TRP A 166 12.10 -7.23 3.26
C TRP A 166 10.58 -7.04 3.37
N CYS A 167 10.04 -5.89 2.97
CA CYS A 167 8.59 -5.64 2.97
C CYS A 167 7.85 -6.68 2.11
N VAL A 168 8.33 -6.93 0.89
CA VAL A 168 7.77 -7.96 -0.01
C VAL A 168 7.74 -9.33 0.67
N GLY A 169 8.87 -9.77 1.24
CA GLY A 169 8.97 -11.06 1.91
C GLY A 169 8.07 -11.15 3.16
N ALA A 170 8.03 -10.09 3.96
CA ALA A 170 7.20 -9.98 5.15
C ALA A 170 5.71 -10.12 4.82
N ILE A 171 5.24 -9.35 3.83
CA ILE A 171 3.85 -9.36 3.37
C ILE A 171 3.52 -10.73 2.76
N ALA A 172 4.39 -11.29 1.93
CA ALA A 172 4.20 -12.61 1.33
C ALA A 172 4.00 -13.69 2.40
N VAL A 173 4.83 -13.72 3.45
CA VAL A 173 4.70 -14.68 4.55
C VAL A 173 3.45 -14.41 5.42
N LYS A 174 3.04 -13.16 5.56
CA LYS A 174 1.82 -12.75 6.27
C LYS A 174 0.57 -12.66 5.38
N SER A 175 0.59 -13.27 4.21
CA SER A 175 -0.56 -13.31 3.30
C SER A 175 -1.31 -14.64 3.35
N THR A 176 -2.60 -14.60 3.03
CA THR A 176 -3.41 -15.77 2.70
C THR A 176 -4.07 -15.57 1.35
N TRP A 177 -4.14 -16.63 0.56
CA TRP A 177 -4.73 -16.60 -0.77
C TRP A 177 -6.22 -16.95 -0.73
N VAL A 178 -7.01 -16.23 -1.52
CA VAL A 178 -8.42 -16.48 -1.77
C VAL A 178 -8.59 -16.89 -3.23
N GLY A 179 -9.28 -18.02 -3.44
CA GLY A 179 -9.48 -18.62 -4.77
C GLY A 179 -8.74 -19.94 -4.89
#